data_AF-A0A930VFL8-F1
#
_entry.id   AF-A0A930VFL8-F1
#
_cell.length_a   1.000
_cell.length_b   1.000
_cell.length_c   1.000
_cell.angle_alpha   90.00
_cell.angle_beta   90.00
_cell.angle_gamma   90.00
#
_symmetry.space_group_name_H-M   'P 1'
#
loop_
_entity.id
_entity.type
_entity.pdbx_description
1 polymer ?
#
loop_
_entity_poly.entity_id
_entity_poly.type
_entity_poly.pdbx_seq_one_letter_code
_entity_poly.pdbx_strand_id
1 'polypeptide(L)'
;MIEGFVRVSYLGGAHKAQVKVRHENGSLAGLEEWVRTRDLACAWSDLATLVRDQARAARLDAADSQVWDQVTAEAISAVMIASGEYNGFARSWNTLPNTARRFWARAGLDGSPLEHHAANYMDLHGQWRLSFLTALAACQGFAATEPELVDLYLRDWEDELRAEGFQPGSRYSHTVLRKCAPAHALARAWTQIPRGDALERELGRLQGLLLAAAASLRQHGCESDAARIERGMRGA
;
A
#
# COMPACT_ATOMS: atom_id res chain seq x y z
N MET A 1 -7.34 -29.49 -26.53
CA MET A 1 -6.75 -29.36 -25.18
C MET A 1 -6.44 -27.89 -24.98
N ILE A 2 -6.83 -27.30 -23.85
CA ILE A 2 -6.28 -26.00 -23.44
C ILE A 2 -4.93 -26.34 -22.83
N GLU A 3 -3.84 -25.78 -23.36
CA GLU A 3 -2.47 -26.11 -22.89
C GLU A 3 -2.39 -26.02 -21.36
N GLY A 4 -1.86 -27.09 -20.74
CA GLY A 4 -1.61 -27.14 -19.30
C GLY A 4 -2.73 -27.74 -18.41
N PHE A 5 -3.95 -27.97 -18.91
CA PHE A 5 -5.03 -28.56 -18.10
C PHE A 5 -5.54 -29.91 -18.62
N VAL A 6 -5.68 -30.88 -17.71
CA VAL A 6 -6.25 -32.21 -17.96
C VAL A 6 -7.63 -32.31 -17.32
N ARG A 7 -8.62 -32.81 -18.08
CA ARG A 7 -9.97 -33.01 -17.57
C ARG A 7 -10.02 -34.33 -16.80
N VAL A 8 -10.57 -34.28 -15.58
CA VAL A 8 -10.75 -35.46 -14.75
C VAL A 8 -12.18 -35.52 -14.21
N SER A 9 -12.73 -36.73 -14.08
CA SER A 9 -13.96 -36.97 -13.33
C SER A 9 -13.60 -37.24 -11.87
N TYR A 10 -14.29 -36.58 -10.94
CA TYR A 10 -14.17 -36.88 -9.52
C TYR A 10 -14.94 -38.17 -9.19
N LEU A 11 -14.27 -39.16 -8.62
CA LEU A 11 -14.86 -40.47 -8.29
C LEU A 11 -15.22 -40.64 -6.80
N GLY A 12 -14.92 -39.65 -5.96
CA GLY A 12 -15.17 -39.71 -4.52
C GLY A 12 -13.96 -40.19 -3.69
N GLY A 13 -14.15 -40.22 -2.37
CA GLY A 13 -13.15 -40.63 -1.38
C GLY A 13 -12.20 -39.50 -0.99
N ALA A 14 -12.17 -39.15 0.29
CA ALA A 14 -11.18 -38.25 0.87
C ALA A 14 -10.33 -39.05 1.88
N HIS A 15 -9.09 -39.35 1.52
CA HIS A 15 -8.12 -39.93 2.45
C HIS A 15 -6.90 -39.02 2.49
N LYS A 16 -6.60 -38.44 3.66
CA LYS A 16 -5.40 -37.58 3.87
C LYS A 16 -5.20 -36.49 2.79
N ALA A 17 -6.25 -35.71 2.50
CA ALA A 17 -6.24 -34.63 1.50
C ALA A 17 -5.99 -35.07 0.04
N GLN A 18 -6.24 -36.35 -0.26
CA GLN A 18 -6.25 -36.89 -1.62
C GLN A 18 -7.67 -37.28 -2.02
N VAL A 19 -7.92 -37.21 -3.32
CA VAL A 19 -9.19 -37.56 -3.95
C VAL A 19 -8.96 -38.50 -5.11
N LYS A 20 -9.85 -39.47 -5.28
CA LYS A 20 -9.79 -40.38 -6.41
C LYS A 20 -10.40 -39.72 -7.64
N VAL A 21 -9.66 -39.71 -8.73
CA VAL A 21 -10.09 -39.13 -10.01
C VAL A 21 -9.90 -40.13 -11.14
N ARG A 22 -10.66 -39.94 -12.23
CA ARG A 22 -10.46 -40.63 -13.50
C ARG A 22 -10.11 -39.62 -14.57
N HIS A 23 -9.05 -39.85 -15.31
CA HIS A 23 -8.67 -38.98 -16.42
C HIS A 23 -9.64 -39.15 -17.59
N GLU A 24 -10.26 -38.07 -18.06
CA GLU A 24 -11.17 -38.09 -19.21
C GLU A 24 -10.43 -37.83 -20.53
N ASN A 25 -9.26 -37.20 -20.50
CA ASN A 25 -8.47 -36.88 -21.68
C ASN A 25 -6.96 -36.91 -21.41
N GLY A 26 -6.16 -36.71 -22.45
CA GLY A 26 -4.69 -36.70 -22.40
C GLY A 26 -4.06 -38.10 -22.51
N SER A 27 -2.77 -38.19 -22.21
CA SER A 27 -1.99 -39.45 -22.28
C SER A 27 -2.41 -40.50 -21.24
N LEU A 28 -3.16 -40.09 -20.22
CA LEU A 28 -3.62 -40.94 -19.12
C LEU A 28 -5.13 -41.25 -19.21
N ALA A 29 -5.79 -40.97 -20.34
CA ALA A 29 -7.24 -41.14 -20.46
C ALA A 29 -7.71 -42.55 -20.05
N GLY A 30 -8.73 -42.62 -19.20
CA GLY A 30 -9.29 -43.84 -18.62
C GLY A 30 -8.60 -44.32 -17.34
N LEU A 31 -7.40 -43.82 -17.01
CA LEU A 31 -6.67 -44.18 -15.80
C LEU A 31 -7.31 -43.54 -14.56
N GLU A 32 -7.30 -44.27 -13.45
CA GLU A 32 -7.73 -43.79 -12.14
C GLU A 32 -6.52 -43.57 -11.24
N GLU A 33 -6.47 -42.40 -10.60
CA GLU A 33 -5.36 -42.01 -9.72
C GLU A 33 -5.89 -41.30 -8.46
N TRP A 34 -5.09 -41.36 -7.39
CA TRP A 34 -5.28 -40.51 -6.20
C TRP A 34 -4.43 -39.24 -6.32
N VAL A 35 -5.09 -38.11 -6.58
CA VAL A 35 -4.43 -36.79 -6.68
C VAL A 35 -4.62 -35.98 -5.40
N ARG A 36 -3.73 -35.04 -5.10
CA ARG A 36 -3.95 -34.14 -3.95
C ARG A 36 -5.03 -33.14 -4.31
N THR A 37 -5.91 -32.81 -3.36
CA THR A 37 -6.98 -31.84 -3.61
C THR A 37 -6.45 -30.49 -4.12
N ARG A 38 -5.26 -30.08 -3.67
CA ARG A 38 -4.59 -28.84 -4.11
C ARG A 38 -4.14 -28.86 -5.58
N ASP A 39 -4.04 -30.04 -6.19
CA ASP A 39 -3.64 -30.20 -7.60
C ASP A 39 -4.87 -30.07 -8.53
N LEU A 40 -6.09 -30.01 -7.97
CA LEU A 40 -7.31 -29.66 -8.71
C LEU A 40 -7.45 -28.14 -8.80
N ALA A 41 -7.50 -27.62 -10.02
CA ALA A 41 -7.54 -26.18 -10.26
C ALA A 41 -8.96 -25.57 -10.11
N CYS A 42 -9.94 -26.12 -10.81
CA CYS A 42 -11.33 -25.63 -10.81
C CYS A 42 -12.30 -26.69 -11.36
N ALA A 43 -13.60 -26.43 -11.25
CA ALA A 43 -14.60 -27.19 -12.00
C ALA A 43 -14.41 -26.93 -13.50
N TRP A 44 -14.66 -27.95 -14.33
CA TRP A 44 -14.46 -27.81 -15.78
C TRP A 44 -15.33 -26.71 -16.41
N SER A 45 -16.51 -26.43 -15.85
CA SER A 45 -17.38 -25.31 -16.25
C SER A 45 -16.71 -23.94 -16.08
N ASP A 46 -15.79 -23.83 -15.13
CA ASP A 46 -15.16 -22.55 -14.76
C ASP A 46 -13.80 -22.35 -15.44
N LEU A 47 -13.32 -23.37 -16.19
CA LEU A 47 -12.01 -23.34 -16.84
C LEU A 47 -11.83 -22.13 -17.74
N ALA A 48 -12.85 -21.76 -18.52
CA ALA A 48 -12.80 -20.59 -19.40
C ALA A 48 -12.67 -19.27 -18.61
N THR A 49 -13.22 -19.20 -17.40
CA THR A 49 -13.07 -18.04 -16.52
C THR A 49 -11.67 -18.02 -15.90
N LEU A 50 -11.16 -19.15 -15.44
CA LEU A 50 -9.80 -19.28 -14.91
C LEU A 50 -8.75 -18.88 -15.95
N VAL A 51 -8.85 -19.40 -17.18
CA VAL A 51 -7.91 -19.09 -18.27
C VAL A 51 -7.93 -17.60 -18.63
N ARG A 52 -9.11 -16.98 -18.70
CA ARG A 52 -9.23 -15.52 -18.91
C ARG A 52 -8.60 -14.74 -17.77
N ASP A 53 -8.75 -15.21 -16.53
CA ASP A 53 -8.15 -14.58 -15.36
C ASP A 53 -6.62 -14.65 -15.39
N GLN A 54 -6.06 -15.82 -15.70
CA GLN A 54 -4.62 -16.01 -15.87
C GLN A 54 -4.05 -15.14 -16.99
N ALA A 55 -4.76 -15.01 -18.12
CA ALA A 55 -4.35 -14.12 -19.21
C ALA A 55 -4.35 -12.64 -18.80
N ARG A 56 -5.31 -12.21 -17.96
CA ARG A 56 -5.35 -10.86 -17.40
C ARG A 56 -4.22 -10.63 -16.39
N ALA A 57 -3.94 -11.61 -15.53
CA ALA A 57 -2.81 -11.57 -14.61
C ALA A 57 -1.48 -11.42 -15.35
N ALA A 58 -1.25 -12.24 -16.38
CA ALA A 58 -0.04 -12.17 -17.20
C ALA A 58 0.11 -10.82 -17.91
N ARG A 59 -1.00 -10.22 -18.37
CA ARG A 59 -0.99 -8.88 -18.97
C ARG A 59 -0.63 -7.79 -17.96
N LEU A 60 -1.17 -7.88 -16.75
CA LEU A 60 -0.83 -6.96 -15.66
C LEU A 60 0.64 -7.06 -15.29
N ASP A 61 1.16 -8.28 -15.10
CA ASP A 61 2.56 -8.53 -14.78
C ASP A 61 3.49 -8.00 -15.89
N ALA A 62 3.11 -8.18 -17.16
CA ALA A 62 3.88 -7.65 -18.29
C ALA A 62 3.90 -6.11 -18.30
N ALA A 63 2.77 -5.46 -18.03
CA ALA A 63 2.69 -4.01 -17.92
C ALA A 63 3.53 -3.48 -16.75
N ASP A 64 3.40 -4.08 -15.57
CA ASP A 64 4.13 -3.66 -14.37
C ASP A 64 5.63 -3.90 -14.54
N SER A 65 6.06 -4.97 -15.20
CA SER A 65 7.48 -5.27 -15.43
C SER A 65 8.23 -4.20 -16.24
N GLN A 66 7.52 -3.41 -17.05
CA GLN A 66 8.14 -2.35 -17.87
C GLN A 66 8.44 -1.07 -17.09
N VAL A 67 7.70 -0.83 -16.00
CA VAL A 67 7.71 0.43 -15.26
C VAL A 67 8.13 0.28 -13.81
N TRP A 68 8.18 -0.94 -13.31
CA TRP A 68 8.51 -1.22 -11.92
C TRP A 68 9.97 -0.87 -11.62
N ASP A 69 10.16 -0.16 -10.51
CA ASP A 69 11.44 0.02 -9.86
C ASP A 69 11.30 -0.14 -8.34
N GLN A 70 12.37 -0.60 -7.70
CA GLN A 70 12.33 -0.95 -6.28
C GLN A 70 12.10 0.26 -5.38
N VAL A 71 12.69 1.42 -5.68
CA VAL A 71 12.61 2.60 -4.82
C VAL A 71 11.20 3.17 -4.83
N THR A 72 10.57 3.25 -6.00
CA THR A 72 9.18 3.67 -6.14
C THR A 72 8.23 2.65 -5.50
N ALA A 73 8.47 1.34 -5.65
CA ALA A 73 7.65 0.32 -4.98
C ALA A 73 7.70 0.45 -3.45
N GLU A 74 8.88 0.67 -2.88
CA GLU A 74 9.07 0.91 -1.45
C GLU A 74 8.40 2.23 -1.00
N ALA A 75 8.46 3.29 -1.81
CA ALA A 75 7.79 4.56 -1.53
C ALA A 75 6.25 4.42 -1.56
N ILE A 76 5.71 3.71 -2.56
CA ILE A 76 4.28 3.35 -2.63
C ILE A 76 3.90 2.57 -1.37
N SER A 77 4.70 1.57 -0.98
CA SER A 77 4.46 0.77 0.22
C SER A 77 4.36 1.63 1.48
N ALA A 78 5.32 2.55 1.67
CA ALA A 78 5.34 3.44 2.83
C ALA A 78 4.11 4.37 2.87
N VAL A 79 3.71 4.95 1.73
CA VAL A 79 2.50 5.80 1.64
C VAL A 79 1.24 4.98 1.90
N MET A 80 1.15 3.76 1.36
CA MET A 80 0.02 2.87 1.61
C MET A 80 -0.09 2.50 3.09
N ILE A 81 1.02 2.25 3.79
CA ILE A 81 0.99 1.98 5.24
C ILE A 81 0.60 3.24 6.02
N ALA A 82 1.19 4.39 5.67
CA ALA A 82 0.86 5.68 6.29
C ALA A 82 -0.63 6.03 6.21
N SER A 83 -1.32 5.56 5.16
CA SER A 83 -2.76 5.78 5.00
C SER A 83 -3.64 5.08 6.04
N GLY A 84 -3.10 4.06 6.73
CA GLY A 84 -3.82 3.20 7.67
C GLY A 84 -4.74 2.16 7.00
N GLU A 85 -4.81 2.12 5.67
CA GLU A 85 -5.70 1.19 4.95
C GLU A 85 -5.01 -0.10 4.50
N TYR A 86 -3.67 -0.12 4.46
CA TYR A 86 -2.87 -1.18 3.89
C TYR A 86 -1.68 -1.53 4.79
N ASN A 87 -1.18 -2.76 4.65
CA ASN A 87 0.03 -3.22 5.34
C ASN A 87 1.29 -3.14 4.46
N GLY A 88 1.17 -2.51 3.29
CA GLY A 88 2.27 -2.34 2.33
C GLY A 88 1.87 -2.64 0.90
N PHE A 89 2.85 -2.48 0.02
CA PHE A 89 2.77 -2.72 -1.40
C PHE A 89 3.93 -3.63 -1.82
N ALA A 90 3.65 -4.53 -2.76
CA ALA A 90 4.66 -5.40 -3.36
C ALA A 90 4.96 -4.95 -4.79
N ARG A 91 4.28 -5.57 -5.76
CA ARG A 91 4.51 -5.32 -7.19
C ARG A 91 3.27 -4.82 -7.92
N SER A 92 2.12 -5.36 -7.55
CA SER A 92 0.80 -4.93 -8.00
C SER A 92 -0.10 -4.69 -6.80
N TRP A 93 -1.12 -3.86 -6.98
CA TRP A 93 -2.06 -3.51 -5.93
C TRP A 93 -3.28 -4.42 -5.99
N ASN A 94 -3.28 -5.44 -5.12
CA ASN A 94 -4.40 -6.36 -4.96
C ASN A 94 -5.24 -5.98 -3.73
N THR A 95 -6.51 -5.66 -3.93
CA THR A 95 -7.37 -5.21 -2.83
C THR A 95 -8.87 -5.41 -3.13
N LEU A 96 -9.69 -5.20 -2.11
CA LEU A 96 -11.14 -5.15 -2.27
C LEU A 96 -11.59 -3.83 -2.94
N PRO A 97 -12.65 -3.86 -3.77
CA PRO A 97 -13.13 -2.67 -4.49
C PRO A 97 -13.41 -1.47 -3.59
N ASN A 98 -14.01 -1.68 -2.41
CA ASN A 98 -14.36 -0.59 -1.50
C ASN A 98 -13.13 0.06 -0.86
N THR A 99 -12.10 -0.74 -0.54
CA THR A 99 -10.83 -0.22 -0.01
C THR A 99 -10.07 0.57 -1.07
N ALA A 100 -10.01 0.07 -2.32
CA ALA A 100 -9.41 0.82 -3.43
C ALA A 100 -10.11 2.15 -3.67
N ARG A 101 -11.44 2.16 -3.74
CA ARG A 101 -12.23 3.38 -3.99
C ARG A 101 -12.07 4.42 -2.89
N ARG A 102 -12.04 4.00 -1.62
CA ARG A 102 -11.84 4.92 -0.50
C ARG A 102 -10.45 5.55 -0.54
N PHE A 103 -9.41 4.74 -0.77
CA PHE A 103 -8.04 5.25 -0.91
C PHE A 103 -7.91 6.20 -2.11
N TRP A 104 -8.55 5.87 -3.24
CA TRP A 104 -8.59 6.72 -4.45
C TRP A 104 -9.30 8.06 -4.22
N ALA A 105 -10.42 8.04 -3.50
CA ALA A 105 -11.15 9.26 -3.14
C ALA A 105 -10.33 10.14 -2.20
N ARG A 106 -9.64 9.54 -1.22
CA ARG A 106 -8.69 10.26 -0.33
C ARG A 106 -7.51 10.84 -1.09
N ALA A 107 -7.09 10.18 -2.18
CA ALA A 107 -6.08 10.71 -3.09
C ALA A 107 -6.56 11.90 -3.95
N GLY A 108 -7.83 12.32 -3.81
CA GLY A 108 -8.40 13.42 -4.59
C GLY A 108 -8.54 13.10 -6.09
N LEU A 109 -8.54 11.82 -6.45
CA LEU A 109 -8.62 11.38 -7.84
C LEU A 109 -10.07 11.08 -8.24
N ASP A 110 -10.46 11.56 -9.42
CA ASP A 110 -11.76 11.30 -10.00
C ASP A 110 -11.84 9.90 -10.63
N GLY A 111 -13.08 9.42 -10.84
CA GLY A 111 -13.35 8.17 -11.53
C GLY A 111 -13.07 6.91 -10.71
N SER A 112 -12.83 5.79 -11.41
CA SER A 112 -12.64 4.48 -10.82
C SER A 112 -11.16 4.04 -10.92
N PRO A 113 -10.53 3.55 -9.83
CA PRO A 113 -9.20 2.94 -9.90
C PRO A 113 -9.11 1.85 -10.96
N LEU A 114 -10.20 1.09 -11.12
CA LEU A 114 -10.26 -0.01 -12.08
C LEU A 114 -10.18 0.46 -13.54
N GLU A 115 -10.58 1.70 -13.83
CA GLU A 115 -10.61 2.26 -15.18
C GLU A 115 -9.36 3.10 -15.50
N HIS A 116 -8.54 3.40 -14.49
CA HIS A 116 -7.36 4.24 -14.63
C HIS A 116 -6.31 3.69 -15.60
N HIS A 117 -6.16 2.36 -15.67
CA HIS A 117 -5.18 1.71 -16.53
C HIS A 117 -5.77 0.48 -17.22
N ALA A 118 -5.49 0.30 -18.51
CA ALA A 118 -6.09 -0.75 -19.33
C ALA A 118 -5.74 -2.20 -18.90
N ALA A 119 -4.66 -2.38 -18.13
CA ALA A 119 -4.28 -3.68 -17.58
C ALA A 119 -5.02 -4.02 -16.27
N ASN A 120 -5.71 -3.05 -15.64
CA ASN A 120 -6.44 -3.29 -14.41
C ASN A 120 -7.63 -4.20 -14.68
N TYR A 121 -7.95 -5.07 -13.71
CA TYR A 121 -9.09 -5.97 -13.85
C TYR A 121 -9.61 -6.44 -12.50
N MET A 122 -10.85 -6.95 -12.50
CA MET A 122 -11.42 -7.68 -11.37
C MET A 122 -11.22 -9.18 -11.61
N ASP A 123 -10.59 -9.84 -10.65
CA ASP A 123 -10.33 -11.26 -10.72
C ASP A 123 -11.58 -12.10 -10.43
N LEU A 124 -11.46 -13.42 -10.59
CA LEU A 124 -12.56 -14.36 -10.37
C LEU A 124 -13.03 -14.42 -8.90
N HIS A 125 -12.27 -13.87 -7.96
CA HIS A 125 -12.61 -13.76 -6.55
C HIS A 125 -13.21 -12.39 -6.19
N GLY A 126 -13.43 -11.52 -7.18
CA GLY A 126 -13.97 -10.18 -6.97
C GLY A 126 -12.96 -9.20 -6.38
N GLN A 127 -11.66 -9.56 -6.34
CA GLN A 127 -10.61 -8.63 -5.96
C GLN A 127 -10.20 -7.79 -7.16
N TRP A 128 -9.85 -6.54 -6.91
CA TRP A 128 -9.27 -5.68 -7.92
C TRP A 128 -7.77 -5.89 -7.97
N ARG A 129 -7.29 -6.17 -9.18
CA ARG A 129 -5.88 -6.27 -9.53
C ARG A 129 -5.52 -5.01 -10.30
N LEU A 130 -4.89 -4.08 -9.60
CA LEU A 130 -4.55 -2.75 -10.10
C LEU A 130 -3.05 -2.66 -10.38
N SER A 131 -2.70 -1.98 -11.46
CA SER A 131 -1.31 -1.84 -11.93
C SER A 131 -0.45 -1.02 -11.00
N PHE A 132 0.87 -1.20 -11.14
CA PHE A 132 1.89 -0.40 -10.49
C PHE A 132 1.66 1.10 -10.72
N LEU A 133 1.34 1.53 -11.95
CA LEU A 133 1.06 2.93 -12.26
C LEU A 133 -0.21 3.44 -11.57
N THR A 134 -1.23 2.59 -11.42
CA THR A 134 -2.45 2.96 -10.70
C THR A 134 -2.16 3.17 -9.22
N ALA A 135 -1.35 2.28 -8.62
CA ALA A 135 -0.90 2.43 -7.24
C ALA A 135 -0.04 3.68 -7.05
N LEU A 136 0.87 3.95 -8.00
CA LEU A 136 1.72 5.15 -7.99
C LEU A 136 0.88 6.43 -8.03
N ALA A 137 -0.06 6.53 -8.96
CA ALA A 137 -0.93 7.71 -9.09
C ALA A 137 -1.75 7.93 -7.80
N ALA A 138 -2.33 6.86 -7.25
CA ALA A 138 -3.07 6.92 -5.99
C ALA A 138 -2.19 7.38 -4.82
N CYS A 139 -0.99 6.84 -4.68
CA CYS A 139 -0.06 7.24 -3.62
C CYS A 139 0.45 8.67 -3.78
N GLN A 140 0.71 9.14 -5.00
CA GLN A 140 1.08 10.53 -5.26
C GLN A 140 -0.06 11.49 -4.90
N GLY A 141 -1.28 11.21 -5.35
CA GLY A 141 -2.46 12.02 -5.00
C GLY A 141 -2.74 12.00 -3.50
N PHE A 142 -2.61 10.84 -2.86
CA PHE A 142 -2.78 10.70 -1.42
C PHE A 142 -1.72 11.51 -0.64
N ALA A 143 -0.45 11.36 -0.99
CA ALA A 143 0.63 12.09 -0.33
C ALA A 143 0.47 13.61 -0.47
N ALA A 144 -0.01 14.08 -1.63
CA ALA A 144 -0.28 15.50 -1.84
C ALA A 144 -1.51 16.00 -1.07
N THR A 145 -2.54 15.15 -0.88
CA THR A 145 -3.80 15.52 -0.21
C THR A 145 -3.71 15.41 1.31
N GLU A 146 -2.99 14.41 1.83
CA GLU A 146 -2.83 14.11 3.25
C GLU A 146 -1.33 14.03 3.65
N PRO A 147 -0.56 15.11 3.45
CA PRO A 147 0.89 15.09 3.59
C PRO A 147 1.37 14.88 5.03
N GLU A 148 0.59 15.33 6.03
CA GLU A 148 0.92 15.17 7.45
C GLU A 148 0.94 13.70 7.88
N LEU A 149 0.05 12.86 7.35
CA LEU A 149 0.02 11.43 7.67
C LEU A 149 1.25 10.71 7.14
N VAL A 150 1.65 11.03 5.90
CA VAL A 150 2.85 10.44 5.29
C VAL A 150 4.09 10.85 6.07
N ASP A 151 4.23 12.14 6.39
CA ASP A 151 5.43 12.62 7.08
C ASP A 151 5.52 12.12 8.53
N LEU A 152 4.40 12.08 9.27
CA LEU A 152 4.35 11.53 10.63
C LEU A 152 4.78 10.07 10.65
N TYR A 153 4.17 9.23 9.80
CA TYR A 153 4.51 7.81 9.71
C TYR A 153 5.99 7.58 9.40
N LEU A 154 6.53 8.29 8.40
CA LEU A 154 7.93 8.14 8.02
C LEU A 154 8.89 8.58 9.14
N ARG A 155 8.56 9.67 9.86
CA ARG A 155 9.37 10.14 10.99
C ARG A 155 9.38 9.13 12.13
N ASP A 156 8.21 8.66 12.55
CA ASP A 156 8.08 7.71 13.65
C ASP A 156 8.89 6.43 13.35
N TRP A 157 8.77 5.89 12.14
CA TRP A 157 9.51 4.71 11.73
C TRP A 157 11.03 4.93 11.67
N GLU A 158 11.47 6.09 11.16
CA GLU A 158 12.88 6.45 11.12
C GLU A 158 13.48 6.64 12.52
N ASP A 159 12.71 7.24 13.43
CA ASP A 159 13.11 7.49 14.82
C ASP A 159 13.19 6.18 15.61
N GLU A 160 12.23 5.27 15.42
CA GLU A 160 12.26 3.92 15.99
C GLU A 160 13.52 3.15 15.56
N LEU A 161 13.81 3.08 14.25
CA LEU A 161 15.00 2.39 13.76
C LEU A 161 16.30 3.04 14.21
N ARG A 162 16.31 4.37 14.35
CA ARG A 162 17.48 5.08 14.87
C ARG A 162 17.70 4.75 16.34
N ALA A 163 16.65 4.74 17.16
CA ALA A 163 16.72 4.37 18.57
C ALA A 163 17.15 2.90 18.74
N GLU A 164 16.57 1.99 17.97
CA GLU A 164 16.94 0.57 17.97
C GLU A 164 18.40 0.39 17.55
N GLY A 165 18.87 1.14 16.55
CA GLY A 165 20.25 1.07 16.06
C GLY A 165 21.34 1.38 17.10
N PHE A 166 21.00 2.07 18.19
CA PHE A 166 21.90 2.32 19.32
C PHE A 166 21.94 1.18 20.35
N GLN A 167 21.01 0.23 20.29
CA GLN A 167 21.00 -0.93 21.18
C GLN A 167 22.14 -1.91 20.82
N PRO A 168 22.81 -2.52 21.82
CA PRO A 168 23.83 -3.54 21.56
C PRO A 168 23.28 -4.71 20.73
N GLY A 169 23.93 -5.01 19.60
CA GLY A 169 23.50 -6.08 18.69
C GLY A 169 22.57 -5.63 17.55
N SER A 170 21.97 -4.43 17.65
CA SER A 170 20.94 -3.97 16.71
C SER A 170 21.44 -3.01 15.62
N ARG A 171 22.75 -3.03 15.30
CA ARG A 171 23.33 -2.15 14.26
C ARG A 171 22.72 -2.35 12.86
N TYR A 172 22.03 -3.47 12.64
CA TYR A 172 21.35 -3.74 11.37
C TYR A 172 20.23 -2.71 11.11
N SER A 173 19.60 -2.13 12.14
CA SER A 173 18.53 -1.12 12.01
C SER A 173 19.03 0.15 11.30
N HIS A 174 20.28 0.59 11.56
CA HIS A 174 20.92 1.66 10.79
C HIS A 174 21.15 1.30 9.31
N THR A 175 21.32 0.02 9.01
CA THR A 175 21.45 -0.44 7.62
C THR A 175 20.10 -0.45 6.92
N VAL A 176 19.03 -0.88 7.61
CA VAL A 176 17.65 -0.77 7.11
C VAL A 176 17.29 0.70 6.84
N LEU A 177 17.58 1.59 7.80
CA LEU A 177 17.34 3.03 7.65
C LEU A 177 18.03 3.61 6.40
N ARG A 178 19.30 3.25 6.16
CA ARG A 178 20.03 3.69 4.96
C ARG A 178 19.45 3.13 3.66
N LYS A 179 18.94 1.90 3.68
CA LYS A 179 18.32 1.27 2.51
C LYS A 179 16.99 1.94 2.15
N CYS A 180 16.18 2.28 3.14
CA CYS A 180 14.86 2.87 2.92
C CYS A 180 14.89 4.40 2.70
N ALA A 181 16.01 5.07 3.02
CA ALA A 181 16.15 6.51 2.87
C ALA A 181 15.77 7.06 1.48
N PRO A 182 16.14 6.44 0.34
CA PRO A 182 15.72 6.92 -0.98
C PRO A 182 14.20 6.87 -1.18
N ALA A 183 13.56 5.77 -0.77
CA ALA A 183 12.11 5.60 -0.87
C ALA A 183 11.36 6.61 0.01
N HIS A 184 11.85 6.84 1.23
CA HIS A 184 11.31 7.83 2.15
C HIS A 184 11.45 9.26 1.63
N ALA A 185 12.58 9.59 1.01
CA ALA A 185 12.79 10.87 0.36
C ALA A 185 11.82 11.06 -0.82
N LEU A 186 11.61 10.02 -1.62
CA LEU A 186 10.66 10.03 -2.73
C LEU A 186 9.20 10.21 -2.26
N ALA A 187 8.78 9.47 -1.24
CA ALA A 187 7.45 9.60 -0.65
C ALA A 187 7.21 11.03 -0.11
N ARG A 188 8.22 11.63 0.54
CA ARG A 188 8.16 13.03 0.97
C ARG A 188 8.17 14.02 -0.20
N ALA A 189 8.82 13.71 -1.32
CA ALA A 189 8.76 14.58 -2.49
C ALA A 189 7.34 14.66 -3.09
N TRP A 190 6.53 13.61 -2.93
CA TRP A 190 5.14 13.60 -3.40
C TRP A 190 4.19 14.43 -2.55
N THR A 191 4.57 14.80 -1.33
CA THR A 191 3.70 15.62 -0.46
C THR A 191 3.56 17.06 -0.96
N GLN A 192 4.38 17.47 -1.93
CA GLN A 192 4.43 18.84 -2.49
C GLN A 192 4.53 19.97 -1.47
N ILE A 193 4.80 19.66 -0.20
CA ILE A 193 5.09 20.64 0.84
C ILE A 193 6.60 20.86 0.81
N PRO A 194 7.10 22.03 0.38
CA PRO A 194 8.46 22.41 0.71
C PRO A 194 8.57 22.33 2.22
N ARG A 195 9.55 21.59 2.76
CA ARG A 195 9.73 21.39 4.22
C ARG A 195 9.66 22.68 5.05
N GLY A 196 9.90 23.84 4.44
CA GLY A 196 9.72 25.16 5.05
C GLY A 196 8.25 25.49 5.33
N ASP A 197 7.37 25.37 4.34
CA ASP A 197 6.03 25.98 4.38
C ASP A 197 5.06 25.32 5.37
N ALA A 198 5.14 24.01 5.60
CA ALA A 198 4.30 23.37 6.64
C ALA A 198 4.80 23.68 8.05
N LEU A 199 6.13 23.67 8.23
CA LEU A 199 6.72 24.02 9.51
C LEU A 199 6.46 25.49 9.84
N GLU A 200 6.54 26.38 8.85
CA GLU A 200 6.24 27.80 8.96
C GLU A 200 4.75 28.06 9.19
N ARG A 201 3.85 27.33 8.52
CA ARG A 201 2.41 27.38 8.79
C ARG A 201 2.08 26.93 10.20
N GLU A 202 2.68 25.85 10.67
CA GLU A 202 2.43 25.33 12.01
C GLU A 202 3.07 26.21 13.09
N LEU A 203 4.29 26.72 12.86
CA LEU A 203 4.90 27.75 13.70
C LEU A 203 4.02 29.00 13.77
N GLY A 204 3.49 29.46 12.64
CA GLY A 204 2.58 30.60 12.58
C GLY A 204 1.28 30.35 13.35
N ARG A 205 0.69 29.15 13.22
CA ARG A 205 -0.51 28.75 13.96
C ARG A 205 -0.26 28.73 15.46
N LEU A 206 0.83 28.12 15.91
CA LEU A 206 1.22 28.03 17.32
C LEU A 206 1.56 29.41 17.91
N GLN A 207 2.30 30.24 17.17
CA GLN A 207 2.56 31.63 17.56
C GLN A 207 1.26 32.42 17.68
N GLY A 208 0.32 32.24 16.75
CA GLY A 208 -1.00 32.88 16.81
C GLY A 208 -1.79 32.49 18.06
N LEU A 209 -1.79 31.20 18.43
CA LEU A 209 -2.44 30.72 19.65
C LEU A 209 -1.79 31.28 20.92
N LEU A 210 -0.46 31.34 20.96
CA LEU A 210 0.27 31.91 22.11
C LEU A 210 0.04 33.41 22.25
N LEU A 211 -0.02 34.15 21.14
CA LEU A 211 -0.39 35.58 21.13
C LEU A 211 -1.83 35.80 21.62
N ALA A 212 -2.78 34.98 21.16
CA ALA A 212 -4.16 35.04 21.62
C ALA A 212 -4.27 34.73 23.12
N ALA A 213 -3.53 33.75 23.62
CA ALA A 213 -3.45 33.44 25.05
C ALA A 213 -2.86 34.60 25.86
N ALA A 214 -1.77 35.22 25.40
CA ALA A 214 -1.17 36.38 26.05
C ALA A 214 -2.13 37.59 26.09
N ALA A 215 -2.87 37.84 25.01
CA ALA A 215 -3.89 38.89 24.96
C ALA A 215 -5.04 38.62 25.96
N SER A 216 -5.51 37.38 26.03
CA SER A 216 -6.53 36.96 27.00
C SER A 216 -6.07 37.16 28.44
N LEU A 217 -4.81 36.80 28.76
CA LEU A 217 -4.22 37.02 30.09
C LEU A 217 -4.15 38.51 30.47
N ARG A 218 -3.82 39.40 29.52
CA ARG A 218 -3.86 40.85 29.76
C ARG A 218 -5.27 41.36 30.06
N GLN A 219 -6.27 40.89 29.32
CA GLN A 219 -7.67 41.27 29.56
C GLN A 219 -8.15 40.89 30.97
N HIS A 220 -7.55 39.86 31.58
CA HIS A 220 -7.87 39.40 32.93
C HIS A 220 -6.90 39.95 34.00
N GLY A 221 -6.00 40.89 33.66
CA GLY A 221 -5.08 41.54 34.61
C GLY A 221 -3.82 40.73 34.95
N CYS A 222 -3.55 39.62 34.27
CA CYS A 222 -2.38 38.77 34.47
C CYS A 222 -1.18 39.21 33.61
N GLU A 223 -0.71 40.46 33.77
CA GLU A 223 0.35 41.02 32.92
C GLU A 223 1.69 40.26 33.01
N SER A 224 2.07 39.79 34.19
CA SER A 224 3.33 39.09 34.42
C SER A 224 3.41 37.77 33.63
N ASP A 225 2.29 37.02 33.57
CA ASP A 225 2.19 35.76 32.83
C ASP A 225 2.14 36.00 31.32
N ALA A 226 1.41 37.02 30.86
CA ALA A 226 1.41 37.44 29.46
C ALA A 226 2.84 37.83 28.99
N ALA A 227 3.56 38.62 29.80
CA ALA A 227 4.93 39.03 29.53
C ALA A 227 5.94 37.87 29.59
N ARG A 228 5.64 36.80 30.34
CA ARG A 228 6.45 35.57 30.33
C ARG A 228 6.29 34.79 29.03
N ILE A 229 5.06 34.64 28.54
CA ILE A 229 4.77 33.97 27.27
C ILE A 229 5.44 34.70 26.11
N GLU A 230 5.28 36.02 26.02
CA GLU A 230 5.87 36.82 24.94
C GLU A 230 7.40 36.80 24.95
N ARG A 231 8.03 36.79 26.14
CA ARG A 231 9.48 36.60 26.25
C ARG A 231 9.92 35.22 25.79
N GLY A 232 9.19 34.17 26.17
CA GLY A 232 9.48 32.81 25.70
C GLY A 232 9.42 32.66 24.18
N MET A 233 8.50 33.38 23.51
CA MET A 233 8.39 33.35 22.05
C MET A 233 9.51 34.08 21.31
N ARG A 234 10.16 35.08 21.94
CA ARG A 234 11.23 35.87 21.30
C ARG A 234 12.60 35.18 21.35
N GLY A 235 12.69 34.00 21.98
CA GLY A 235 13.94 33.36 22.33
C GLY A 235 14.58 34.07 23.52
N ALA A 236 15.03 33.28 24.50
CA ALA A 236 15.82 33.79 25.62
C ALA A 236 17.20 34.27 25.16
#